data_AF-R9L394-F1
#
_entry.id   AF-R9L394-F1
#
_cell.length_a   1.000
_cell.length_b   1.000
_cell.length_c   1.000
_cell.angle_alpha   90.00
_cell.angle_beta   90.00
_cell.angle_gamma   90.00
#
_symmetry.space_group_name_H-M   'P 1'
#
loop_
_entity.id
_entity.type
_entity.pdbx_description
1 polymer ?
#
loop_
_entity_poly.entity_id
_entity_poly.type
_entity_poly.pdbx_seq_one_letter_code
_entity_poly.pdbx_strand_id
1 'polypeptide(L)'
;MMPSAERFLLVQRLYRFLARTSLTLGDVTLLEGACLALAAQRPEGVVAAEAAALLRVSREQLDKATAVLADREQIFWERSPRDRRTFAFRVTAKGADAAALLDEGLAIALIGRSRLLTEAGFDRLVTLLHRCFGEPGAEGAAFLLPAPALGALASWGAAVAQAGAQRGVPSGQIMVLGHVHGLGAAVSVASLAAALDASLPAMRLQVERMVEKGLVAFDSSCDGVRLEPAGAQRLSGVLSHEAVERVRDAVVSPWACDAHRAEAFDELMSLLDYVFDGGEEGPALAPVRLGAASRPSALAALYALLARLFSYPEHRQAEEHTSLELLDRVRGLLAGLGLGEGLPVDLATRFETWAAASPTTRARDLRAEFTRLFYGYPRLVSLVGSRWVVQGRTEFSRAHGERAAVGLEYRKLGLKNRPGNHDPFDALVSELDFLSYVTSLEARAFEGGDAGSAREWERLRLDFCTHHFGELARGSARAITQHSDNAFLALYAWLLDLVADGAA
;
A
#
# COMPACT_ATOMS: atom_id res chain seq x y z
N MET A 1 12.10 -30.70 3.22
CA MET A 1 11.14 -30.06 4.16
C MET A 1 10.08 -29.38 3.32
N MET A 2 8.78 -29.63 3.57
CA MET A 2 7.74 -28.83 2.91
C MET A 2 7.95 -27.36 3.30
N PRO A 3 7.81 -26.38 2.38
CA PRO A 3 7.63 -25.01 2.81
C PRO A 3 6.45 -25.01 3.79
N SER A 4 6.57 -24.31 4.93
CA SER A 4 5.41 -24.07 5.78
C SER A 4 4.31 -23.43 4.92
N ALA A 5 3.04 -23.66 5.23
CA ALA A 5 1.92 -23.05 4.50
C ALA A 5 2.10 -21.52 4.36
N GLU A 6 2.80 -20.89 5.30
CA GLU A 6 3.18 -19.47 5.28
C GLU A 6 4.07 -19.12 4.08
N ARG A 7 5.15 -19.86 3.82
CA ARG A 7 6.05 -19.60 2.68
C ARG A 7 5.31 -19.74 1.35
N PHE A 8 4.42 -20.72 1.23
CA PHE A 8 3.54 -20.84 0.07
C PHE A 8 2.68 -19.59 -0.13
N LEU A 9 2.11 -19.07 0.96
CA LEU A 9 1.25 -17.89 0.93
C LEU A 9 2.01 -16.62 0.58
N LEU A 10 3.24 -16.45 1.09
CA LEU A 10 4.09 -15.31 0.76
C LEU A 10 4.44 -15.26 -0.74
N VAL A 11 4.84 -16.40 -1.33
CA VAL A 11 5.11 -16.49 -2.77
C VAL A 11 3.83 -16.21 -3.58
N GLN A 12 2.70 -16.77 -3.15
CA GLN A 12 1.43 -16.54 -3.82
C GLN A 12 0.94 -15.09 -3.69
N ARG A 13 1.21 -14.41 -2.57
CA ARG A 13 0.95 -12.97 -2.38
C ARG A 13 1.79 -12.13 -3.32
N LEU A 14 3.09 -12.41 -3.39
CA LEU A 14 3.99 -11.73 -4.32
C LEU A 14 3.52 -11.89 -5.76
N TYR A 15 3.21 -13.12 -6.18
CA TYR A 15 2.68 -13.37 -7.52
C TYR A 15 1.40 -12.56 -7.79
N ARG A 16 0.40 -12.62 -6.91
CA ARG A 16 -0.87 -11.92 -7.11
C ARG A 16 -0.68 -10.41 -7.16
N PHE A 17 0.19 -9.89 -6.30
CA PHE A 17 0.51 -8.46 -6.27
C PHE A 17 1.12 -8.01 -7.60
N LEU A 18 2.20 -8.66 -8.03
CA LEU A 18 2.88 -8.30 -9.28
C LEU A 18 2.02 -8.57 -10.52
N ALA A 19 1.27 -9.67 -10.56
CA ALA A 19 0.39 -9.98 -11.68
C ALA A 19 -0.73 -8.94 -11.84
N ARG A 20 -1.34 -8.49 -10.73
CA ARG A 20 -2.35 -7.43 -10.76
C ARG A 20 -1.73 -6.12 -11.25
N THR A 21 -0.58 -5.73 -10.71
CA THR A 21 0.12 -4.50 -11.11
C THR A 21 0.50 -4.53 -12.59
N SER A 22 1.07 -5.64 -13.08
CA SER A 22 1.44 -5.83 -14.49
C SER A 22 0.25 -5.65 -15.43
N LEU A 23 -0.91 -6.22 -15.07
CA LEU A 23 -2.15 -6.05 -15.84
C LEU A 23 -2.63 -4.60 -15.81
N THR A 24 -2.65 -3.95 -14.63
CA THR A 24 -3.11 -2.57 -14.51
C THR A 24 -2.24 -1.58 -15.28
N LEU A 25 -0.93 -1.79 -15.33
CA LEU A 25 0.01 -0.83 -15.95
C LEU A 25 0.17 -1.01 -17.44
N GLY A 26 0.18 -2.25 -17.93
CA GLY A 26 0.57 -2.54 -19.31
C GLY A 26 -0.40 -3.43 -20.08
N ASP A 27 -1.52 -3.87 -19.48
CA ASP A 27 -2.40 -4.91 -20.04
C ASP A 27 -1.64 -6.19 -20.42
N VAL A 28 -0.55 -6.45 -19.69
CA VAL A 28 0.41 -7.52 -19.96
C VAL A 28 0.42 -8.47 -18.77
N THR A 29 0.35 -9.78 -19.04
CA THR A 29 0.47 -10.79 -17.98
C THR A 29 1.89 -10.85 -17.44
N LEU A 30 2.06 -11.36 -16.21
CA LEU A 30 3.40 -11.47 -15.59
C LEU A 30 4.38 -12.31 -16.44
N LEU A 31 3.86 -13.33 -17.15
CA LEU A 31 4.66 -14.16 -18.05
C LEU A 31 5.05 -13.41 -19.32
N GLU A 32 4.14 -12.66 -19.92
CA GLU A 32 4.44 -11.81 -21.07
C GLU A 32 5.48 -10.74 -20.70
N GLY A 33 5.36 -10.10 -19.53
CA GLY A 33 6.36 -9.18 -18.99
C GLY A 33 7.73 -9.83 -18.81
N ALA A 34 7.77 -11.08 -18.30
CA ALA A 34 9.00 -11.86 -18.21
C ALA A 34 9.64 -12.12 -19.58
N CYS A 35 8.83 -12.42 -20.61
CA CYS A 35 9.32 -12.63 -21.98
C CYS A 35 9.91 -11.35 -22.57
N LEU A 36 9.24 -10.21 -22.36
CA LEU A 36 9.72 -8.90 -22.82
C LEU A 36 11.02 -8.49 -22.15
N ALA A 37 11.10 -8.61 -20.81
CA ALA A 37 12.32 -8.32 -20.07
C ALA A 37 13.49 -9.22 -20.50
N LEU A 38 13.25 -10.52 -20.70
CA LEU A 38 14.27 -11.46 -21.16
C LEU A 38 14.76 -11.12 -22.59
N ALA A 39 13.84 -10.80 -23.50
CA ALA A 39 14.19 -10.42 -24.87
C ALA A 39 14.91 -9.06 -24.95
N ALA A 40 14.57 -8.12 -24.07
CA ALA A 40 15.24 -6.82 -23.99
C ALA A 40 16.67 -6.92 -23.45
N GLN A 41 16.94 -7.89 -22.58
CA GLN A 41 18.29 -8.15 -22.06
C GLN A 41 19.20 -8.87 -23.07
N ARG A 42 18.63 -9.46 -24.12
CA ARG A 42 19.35 -10.30 -25.09
C ARG A 42 19.12 -9.78 -26.51
N PRO A 43 19.88 -8.76 -26.95
CA PRO A 43 19.65 -8.09 -28.22
C PRO A 43 19.77 -9.02 -29.42
N GLU A 44 20.49 -10.14 -29.33
CA GLU A 44 20.59 -11.19 -30.35
C GLU A 44 19.36 -12.11 -30.46
N GLY A 45 18.38 -11.95 -29.56
CA GLY A 45 17.18 -12.79 -29.49
C GLY A 45 17.35 -14.03 -28.63
N VAL A 46 16.22 -14.56 -28.17
CA VAL A 46 16.19 -15.69 -27.24
C VAL A 46 15.56 -16.90 -27.90
N VAL A 47 16.29 -18.01 -27.92
CA VAL A 47 15.76 -19.27 -28.45
C VAL A 47 14.68 -19.76 -27.51
N ALA A 48 13.61 -20.25 -28.08
CA ALA A 48 12.39 -20.44 -27.34
C ALA A 48 12.50 -21.61 -26.31
N ALA A 49 13.31 -22.65 -26.59
CA ALA A 49 13.61 -23.70 -25.62
C ALA A 49 14.46 -23.18 -24.43
N GLU A 50 15.42 -22.29 -24.72
CA GLU A 50 16.24 -21.62 -23.72
C GLU A 50 15.39 -20.69 -22.85
N ALA A 51 14.53 -19.87 -23.45
CA ALA A 51 13.59 -19.01 -22.74
C ALA A 51 12.68 -19.79 -21.79
N ALA A 52 12.12 -20.92 -22.24
CA ALA A 52 11.27 -21.76 -21.40
C ALA A 52 12.02 -22.29 -20.17
N ALA A 53 13.27 -22.71 -20.35
CA ALA A 53 14.13 -23.19 -19.26
C ALA A 53 14.48 -22.06 -18.28
N LEU A 54 14.89 -20.89 -18.77
CA LEU A 54 15.28 -19.75 -17.94
C LEU A 54 14.10 -19.19 -17.13
N LEU A 55 12.94 -19.07 -17.77
CA LEU A 55 11.71 -18.58 -17.13
C LEU A 55 11.00 -19.65 -16.30
N ARG A 56 11.49 -20.90 -16.31
CA ARG A 56 10.91 -22.06 -15.59
C ARG A 56 9.42 -22.28 -15.91
N VAL A 57 9.09 -22.15 -17.19
CA VAL A 57 7.73 -22.30 -17.71
C VAL A 57 7.63 -23.43 -18.73
N SER A 58 6.43 -23.96 -18.94
CA SER A 58 6.22 -24.94 -19.99
C SER A 58 6.37 -24.30 -21.38
N ARG A 59 6.73 -25.12 -22.37
CA ARG A 59 6.80 -24.70 -23.77
C ARG A 59 5.48 -24.08 -24.25
N GLU A 60 4.37 -24.71 -23.89
CA GLU A 60 3.03 -24.26 -24.27
C GLU A 60 2.69 -22.89 -23.67
N GLN A 61 3.05 -22.64 -22.40
CA GLN A 61 2.84 -21.35 -21.75
C GLN A 61 3.63 -20.24 -22.45
N LEU A 62 4.89 -20.52 -22.77
CA LEU A 62 5.74 -19.57 -23.48
C LEU A 62 5.20 -19.26 -24.88
N ASP A 63 4.79 -20.28 -25.63
CA ASP A 63 4.28 -20.11 -26.99
C ASP A 63 3.00 -19.27 -27.02
N LYS A 64 2.10 -19.47 -26.04
CA LYS A 64 0.90 -18.63 -25.88
C LYS A 64 1.25 -17.17 -25.56
N ALA A 65 2.15 -16.94 -24.61
CA ALA A 65 2.55 -15.58 -24.22
C ALA A 65 3.25 -14.84 -25.38
N THR A 66 4.17 -15.51 -26.06
CA THR A 66 4.91 -14.92 -27.19
C THR A 66 4.04 -14.71 -28.43
N ALA A 67 3.01 -15.53 -28.66
CA ALA A 67 2.01 -15.27 -29.70
C ALA A 67 1.26 -13.95 -29.45
N VAL A 68 0.78 -13.73 -28.22
CA VAL A 68 0.10 -12.48 -27.83
C VAL A 68 1.03 -11.27 -27.99
N LEU A 69 2.29 -11.40 -27.58
CA LEU A 69 3.28 -10.33 -27.74
C LEU A 69 3.61 -10.03 -29.21
N ALA A 70 3.63 -11.05 -30.05
CA ALA A 70 3.84 -10.89 -31.49
C ALA A 70 2.65 -10.19 -32.15
N ASP A 71 1.41 -10.57 -31.81
CA ASP A 71 0.18 -9.91 -32.27
C ASP A 71 0.13 -8.42 -31.84
N ARG A 72 0.74 -8.11 -30.69
CA ARG A 72 0.89 -6.73 -30.19
C ARG A 72 2.08 -5.98 -30.79
N GLU A 73 2.85 -6.59 -31.70
CA GLU A 73 4.06 -6.04 -32.32
C GLU A 73 5.16 -5.67 -31.31
N GLN A 74 5.16 -6.31 -30.14
CA GLN A 74 6.14 -6.09 -29.08
C GLN A 74 7.36 -7.00 -29.23
N ILE A 75 7.19 -8.13 -29.91
CA ILE A 75 8.27 -9.01 -30.32
C ILE A 75 8.11 -9.41 -31.79
N PHE A 76 9.17 -9.94 -32.38
CA PHE A 76 9.11 -10.63 -33.66
C PHE A 76 10.00 -11.87 -33.63
N TRP A 77 9.67 -12.84 -34.51
CA TRP A 77 10.41 -14.08 -34.65
C TRP A 77 11.40 -13.99 -35.80
N GLU A 78 12.65 -14.36 -35.55
CA GLU A 78 13.67 -14.50 -36.58
C GLU A 78 14.47 -15.79 -36.42
N ARG A 79 15.23 -16.18 -37.45
CA ARG A 79 16.15 -17.31 -37.32
C ARG A 79 17.28 -16.93 -36.38
N SER A 80 17.56 -17.80 -35.41
CA SER A 80 18.61 -17.55 -34.43
C SER A 80 19.97 -17.36 -35.13
N PRO A 81 20.72 -16.29 -34.81
CA PRO A 81 22.04 -16.07 -35.36
C PRO A 81 23.06 -17.11 -34.85
N ARG A 82 22.78 -17.74 -33.69
CA ARG A 82 23.61 -18.80 -33.08
C ARG A 82 23.35 -20.17 -33.70
N ASP A 83 22.08 -20.47 -34.03
CA ASP A 83 21.69 -21.70 -34.74
C ASP A 83 20.54 -21.43 -35.73
N ARG A 84 20.88 -21.41 -37.02
CA ARG A 84 19.95 -21.13 -38.13
C ARG A 84 18.82 -22.15 -38.29
N ARG A 85 18.85 -23.29 -37.57
CA ARG A 85 17.77 -24.29 -37.55
C ARG A 85 16.67 -23.94 -36.55
N THR A 86 16.93 -22.99 -35.65
CA THR A 86 16.02 -22.60 -34.57
C THR A 86 15.51 -21.17 -34.78
N PHE A 87 14.35 -20.88 -34.21
CA PHE A 87 13.80 -19.53 -34.16
C PHE A 87 14.05 -18.92 -32.79
N ALA A 88 14.41 -17.64 -32.79
CA ALA A 88 14.56 -16.80 -31.62
C ALA A 88 13.55 -15.65 -31.71
N PHE A 89 12.97 -15.27 -30.58
CA PHE A 89 12.15 -14.06 -30.52
C PHE A 89 13.01 -12.89 -30.04
N ARG A 90 12.79 -11.73 -30.65
CA ARG A 90 13.47 -10.46 -30.34
C ARG A 90 12.48 -9.39 -30.00
N VAL A 91 12.88 -8.51 -29.10
CA VAL A 91 12.07 -7.37 -28.70
C VAL A 91 12.10 -6.30 -29.80
N THR A 92 10.96 -5.67 -30.05
CA THR A 92 10.89 -4.43 -30.85
C THR A 92 11.17 -3.21 -29.96
N ALA A 93 11.31 -2.02 -30.53
CA ALA A 93 11.38 -0.79 -29.73
C ALA A 93 10.14 -0.64 -28.81
N LYS A 94 8.94 -0.90 -29.36
CA LYS A 94 7.67 -0.91 -28.61
C LYS A 94 7.67 -1.91 -27.46
N GLY A 95 8.22 -3.11 -27.68
CA GLY A 95 8.36 -4.11 -26.63
C GLY A 95 9.38 -3.73 -25.56
N ALA A 96 10.47 -3.06 -25.94
CA ALA A 96 11.50 -2.61 -25.01
C ALA A 96 10.97 -1.49 -24.11
N ASP A 97 10.23 -0.54 -24.67
CA ASP A 97 9.56 0.52 -23.90
C ASP A 97 8.53 -0.08 -22.93
N ALA A 98 7.75 -1.06 -23.38
CA ALA A 98 6.80 -1.78 -22.52
C ALA A 98 7.51 -2.56 -21.40
N ALA A 99 8.66 -3.18 -21.67
CA ALA A 99 9.46 -3.86 -20.66
C ALA A 99 9.98 -2.88 -19.59
N ALA A 100 10.50 -1.73 -20.00
CA ALA A 100 11.02 -0.71 -19.10
C ALA A 100 9.91 -0.10 -18.22
N LEU A 101 8.76 0.23 -18.81
CA LEU A 101 7.60 0.71 -18.08
C LEU A 101 7.12 -0.30 -17.03
N LEU A 102 7.05 -1.59 -17.39
CA LEU A 102 6.64 -2.64 -16.46
C LEU A 102 7.64 -2.82 -15.32
N ASP A 103 8.94 -2.79 -15.61
CA ASP A 103 9.98 -2.94 -14.59
C ASP A 103 9.95 -1.80 -13.57
N GLU A 104 9.95 -0.54 -14.02
CA GLU A 104 9.82 0.63 -13.16
C GLU A 104 8.50 0.62 -12.39
N GLY A 105 7.39 0.31 -13.06
CA GLY A 105 6.07 0.30 -12.45
C GLY A 105 5.88 -0.79 -11.40
N LEU A 106 6.43 -1.98 -11.62
CA LEU A 106 6.42 -3.06 -10.62
C LEU A 106 7.30 -2.71 -9.42
N ALA A 107 8.46 -2.08 -9.64
CA ALA A 107 9.32 -1.59 -8.58
C ALA A 107 8.62 -0.53 -7.72
N ILE A 108 8.01 0.48 -8.34
CA ILE A 108 7.23 1.52 -7.65
C ILE A 108 6.08 0.89 -6.85
N ALA A 109 5.39 -0.09 -7.42
CA ALA A 109 4.30 -0.76 -6.71
C ALA A 109 4.82 -1.53 -5.47
N LEU A 110 5.93 -2.26 -5.58
CA LEU A 110 6.54 -2.96 -4.45
C LEU A 110 6.96 -1.99 -3.34
N ILE A 111 7.58 -0.87 -3.70
CA ILE A 111 7.93 0.21 -2.76
C ILE A 111 6.65 0.79 -2.12
N GLY A 112 5.60 1.02 -2.92
CA GLY A 112 4.31 1.52 -2.44
C GLY A 112 3.56 0.54 -1.53
N ARG A 113 3.86 -0.77 -1.60
CA ARG A 113 3.14 -1.81 -0.85
C ARG A 113 3.46 -1.81 0.63
N SER A 114 4.69 -1.47 1.01
CA SER A 114 5.13 -1.37 2.40
C SER A 114 5.83 -0.04 2.66
N ARG A 115 5.27 0.74 3.60
CA ARG A 115 5.87 2.00 4.07
C ARG A 115 7.26 1.81 4.70
N LEU A 116 7.62 0.58 5.04
CA LEU A 116 8.86 0.21 5.70
C LEU A 116 9.91 -0.33 4.73
N LEU A 117 9.56 -0.58 3.46
CA LEU A 117 10.53 -0.99 2.46
C LEU A 117 11.38 0.23 2.05
N THR A 118 12.52 0.39 2.72
CA THR A 118 13.53 1.41 2.38
C THR A 118 14.17 1.11 1.01
N GLU A 119 14.84 2.09 0.42
CA GLU A 119 15.63 1.90 -0.81
C GLU A 119 16.64 0.75 -0.65
N ALA A 120 17.37 0.72 0.47
CA ALA A 120 18.29 -0.38 0.79
C ALA A 120 17.58 -1.74 0.94
N GLY A 121 16.36 -1.75 1.50
CA GLY A 121 15.53 -2.95 1.59
C GLY A 121 15.03 -3.43 0.23
N PHE A 122 14.69 -2.50 -0.68
CA PHE A 122 14.30 -2.81 -2.05
C PHE A 122 15.50 -3.34 -2.86
N ASP A 123 16.66 -2.70 -2.76
CA ASP A 123 17.90 -3.19 -3.39
C ASP A 123 18.26 -4.59 -2.88
N ARG A 124 18.05 -4.85 -1.59
CA ARG A 124 18.23 -6.17 -1.00
C ARG A 124 17.23 -7.17 -1.57
N LEU A 125 15.95 -6.79 -1.69
CA LEU A 125 14.92 -7.63 -2.31
C LEU A 125 15.29 -8.02 -3.74
N VAL A 126 15.68 -7.04 -4.56
CA VAL A 126 16.14 -7.24 -5.94
C VAL A 126 17.35 -8.18 -5.98
N THR A 127 18.35 -7.93 -5.13
CA THR A 127 19.54 -8.78 -5.01
C THR A 127 19.18 -10.22 -4.67
N LEU A 128 18.28 -10.43 -3.71
CA LEU A 128 17.82 -11.75 -3.32
C LEU A 128 17.03 -12.44 -4.43
N LEU A 129 16.20 -11.72 -5.18
CA LEU A 129 15.51 -12.25 -6.36
C LEU A 129 16.51 -12.68 -7.45
N HIS A 130 17.56 -11.90 -7.71
CA HIS A 130 18.62 -12.28 -8.64
C HIS A 130 19.38 -13.52 -8.15
N ARG A 131 19.72 -13.60 -6.86
CA ARG A 131 20.41 -14.77 -6.29
C ARG A 131 19.56 -16.03 -6.30
N CYS A 132 18.25 -15.90 -6.04
CA CYS A 132 17.34 -17.04 -5.99
C CYS A 132 16.97 -17.55 -7.39
N PHE A 133 16.74 -16.64 -8.35
CA PHE A 133 16.12 -16.97 -9.63
C PHE A 133 17.01 -16.69 -10.84
N GLY A 134 17.96 -15.77 -10.75
CA GLY A 134 18.80 -15.31 -11.86
C GLY A 134 19.94 -16.26 -12.24
N GLU A 135 20.59 -15.94 -13.36
CA GLU A 135 21.80 -16.62 -13.82
C GLU A 135 23.01 -16.20 -12.95
N PRO A 136 23.96 -17.12 -12.68
CA PRO A 136 25.17 -16.76 -11.96
C PRO A 136 25.98 -15.70 -12.74
N GLY A 137 26.30 -14.57 -12.10
CA GLY A 137 27.07 -13.48 -12.72
C GLY A 137 26.25 -12.39 -13.41
N ALA A 138 24.91 -12.44 -13.35
CA ALA A 138 24.04 -11.39 -13.87
C ALA A 138 23.85 -10.19 -12.89
N GLU A 139 24.79 -9.97 -11.96
CA GLU A 139 24.77 -8.84 -11.03
C GLU A 139 25.11 -7.55 -11.80
N GLY A 140 24.13 -6.65 -11.96
CA GLY A 140 24.24 -5.43 -12.78
C GLY A 140 23.33 -5.38 -14.03
N ALA A 141 22.26 -6.17 -14.07
CA ALA A 141 21.31 -6.20 -15.17
C ALA A 141 20.59 -4.85 -15.39
N ALA A 142 20.19 -4.58 -16.64
CA ALA A 142 19.49 -3.35 -17.04
C ALA A 142 18.06 -3.20 -16.47
N PHE A 143 17.53 -4.24 -15.82
CA PHE A 143 16.18 -4.30 -15.25
C PHE A 143 16.27 -4.64 -13.76
N LEU A 144 15.44 -3.99 -12.96
CA LEU A 144 15.36 -4.13 -11.50
C LEU A 144 14.81 -5.51 -11.11
N LEU A 145 13.80 -6.03 -11.80
CA LEU A 145 13.24 -7.34 -11.51
C LEU A 145 13.74 -8.40 -12.50
N PRO A 146 14.35 -9.50 -12.02
CA PRO A 146 14.89 -10.52 -12.90
C PRO A 146 13.77 -11.25 -13.65
N ALA A 147 13.85 -11.30 -14.98
CA ALA A 147 12.91 -12.02 -15.83
C ALA A 147 12.69 -13.49 -15.39
N PRO A 148 13.73 -14.26 -15.00
CA PRO A 148 13.55 -15.60 -14.43
C PRO A 148 12.65 -15.66 -13.18
N ALA A 149 12.69 -14.65 -12.31
CA ALA A 149 11.81 -14.59 -11.14
C ALA A 149 10.35 -14.35 -11.55
N LEU A 150 10.12 -13.42 -12.49
CA LEU A 150 8.78 -13.15 -13.02
C LEU A 150 8.18 -14.39 -13.69
N GLY A 151 8.99 -15.10 -14.48
CA GLY A 151 8.59 -16.37 -15.11
C GLY A 151 8.25 -17.46 -14.08
N ALA A 152 9.10 -17.64 -13.06
CA ALA A 152 8.88 -18.61 -12.01
C ALA A 152 7.60 -18.30 -11.20
N LEU A 153 7.36 -17.03 -10.87
CA LEU A 153 6.13 -16.58 -10.20
C LEU A 153 4.90 -16.79 -11.07
N ALA A 154 4.98 -16.54 -12.38
CA ALA A 154 3.87 -16.82 -13.30
C ALA A 154 3.56 -18.31 -13.40
N SER A 155 4.60 -19.16 -13.47
CA SER A 155 4.48 -20.62 -13.44
C SER A 155 3.81 -21.10 -12.15
N TRP A 156 4.23 -20.55 -11.01
CA TRP A 156 3.63 -20.79 -9.71
C TRP A 156 2.15 -20.44 -9.67
N GLY A 157 1.80 -19.23 -10.10
CA GLY A 157 0.41 -18.76 -10.15
C GLY A 157 -0.49 -19.65 -11.02
N ALA A 158 0.02 -20.11 -12.17
CA ALA A 158 -0.69 -21.03 -13.05
C ALA A 158 -0.90 -22.41 -12.39
N ALA A 159 0.12 -22.96 -11.74
CA ALA A 159 0.02 -24.24 -11.03
C ALA A 159 -1.00 -24.20 -9.88
N VAL A 160 -1.00 -23.12 -9.10
CA VAL A 160 -1.97 -22.90 -8.02
C VAL A 160 -3.39 -22.74 -8.57
N ALA A 161 -3.56 -22.00 -9.67
CA ALA A 161 -4.85 -21.83 -10.33
C ALA A 161 -5.39 -23.18 -10.86
N GLN A 162 -4.55 -23.99 -11.48
CA GLN A 162 -4.91 -25.34 -11.95
C GLN A 162 -5.32 -26.26 -10.79
N ALA A 163 -4.50 -26.31 -9.74
CA ALA A 163 -4.75 -27.14 -8.57
C ALA A 163 -6.04 -26.73 -7.83
N GLY A 164 -6.32 -25.43 -7.77
CA GLY A 164 -7.53 -24.85 -7.20
C GLY A 164 -8.78 -25.14 -8.04
N ALA A 165 -8.69 -24.98 -9.36
CA ALA A 165 -9.79 -25.24 -10.28
C ALA A 165 -10.29 -26.68 -10.19
N GLN A 166 -9.37 -27.66 -10.16
CA GLN A 166 -9.72 -29.08 -9.99
C GLN A 166 -10.39 -29.40 -8.64
N ARG A 167 -10.22 -28.55 -7.63
CA ARG A 167 -10.81 -28.70 -6.29
C ARG A 167 -11.98 -27.75 -6.03
N GLY A 168 -12.41 -26.98 -7.02
CA GLY A 168 -13.49 -26.00 -6.88
C GLY A 168 -13.18 -24.87 -5.90
N VAL A 169 -11.89 -24.54 -5.72
CA VAL A 169 -11.41 -23.46 -4.84
C VAL A 169 -10.56 -22.50 -5.68
N PRO A 170 -11.10 -21.34 -6.08
CA PRO A 170 -10.33 -20.32 -6.81
C PRO A 170 -9.12 -19.84 -6.00
N SER A 171 -8.10 -19.32 -6.70
CA SER A 171 -6.85 -18.86 -6.08
C SER A 171 -7.06 -17.83 -4.95
N GLY A 172 -8.08 -16.98 -5.05
CA GLY A 172 -8.46 -16.08 -3.96
C GLY A 172 -8.92 -16.83 -2.71
N GLN A 173 -9.74 -17.87 -2.85
CA GLN A 173 -10.23 -18.66 -1.72
C GLN A 173 -9.10 -19.47 -1.09
N ILE A 174 -8.13 -19.94 -1.88
CA ILE A 174 -6.91 -20.58 -1.39
C ILE A 174 -6.13 -19.64 -0.47
N MET A 175 -6.02 -18.35 -0.81
CA MET A 175 -5.37 -17.34 0.03
C MET A 175 -6.08 -17.15 1.37
N VAL A 176 -7.41 -17.09 1.36
CA VAL A 176 -8.21 -16.99 2.59
C VAL A 176 -8.01 -18.23 3.46
N LEU A 177 -8.12 -19.43 2.89
CA LEU A 177 -7.91 -20.68 3.62
C LEU A 177 -6.51 -20.74 4.23
N GLY A 178 -5.49 -20.38 3.46
CA GLY A 178 -4.12 -20.39 3.95
C GLY A 178 -3.89 -19.39 5.08
N HIS A 179 -4.43 -18.17 4.98
CA HIS A 179 -4.24 -17.16 6.02
C HIS A 179 -4.94 -17.54 7.32
N VAL A 180 -6.18 -18.07 7.25
CA VAL A 180 -6.89 -18.57 8.44
C VAL A 180 -6.20 -19.83 9.00
N HIS A 181 -5.64 -20.69 8.15
CA HIS A 181 -4.89 -21.86 8.57
C HIS A 181 -3.61 -21.50 9.35
N GLY A 182 -2.85 -20.52 8.87
CA GLY A 182 -1.59 -20.10 9.50
C GLY A 182 -1.78 -19.49 10.89
N LEU A 183 -2.86 -18.73 11.09
CA LEU A 183 -3.13 -18.06 12.38
C LEU A 183 -3.70 -19.00 13.45
N GLY A 184 -4.27 -20.15 13.07
CA GLY A 184 -4.80 -21.15 14.02
C GLY A 184 -5.98 -20.67 14.89
N ALA A 185 -6.48 -19.45 14.68
CA ALA A 185 -7.53 -18.80 15.44
C ALA A 185 -8.58 -18.17 14.51
N ALA A 186 -9.68 -17.67 15.09
CA ALA A 186 -10.68 -16.91 14.34
C ALA A 186 -10.07 -15.59 13.85
N VAL A 187 -10.21 -15.29 12.55
CA VAL A 187 -9.66 -14.08 11.92
C VAL A 187 -10.81 -13.19 11.46
N SER A 188 -10.76 -11.90 11.76
CA SER A 188 -11.83 -10.99 11.33
C SER A 188 -11.85 -10.84 9.80
N VAL A 189 -13.03 -10.62 9.21
CA VAL A 189 -13.16 -10.38 7.76
C VAL A 189 -12.40 -9.10 7.33
N ALA A 190 -12.36 -8.10 8.21
CA ALA A 190 -11.57 -6.88 8.00
C ALA A 190 -10.06 -7.15 7.96
N SER A 191 -9.55 -7.97 8.87
CA SER A 191 -8.14 -8.40 8.87
C SER A 191 -7.80 -9.18 7.61
N LEU A 192 -8.68 -10.10 7.17
CA LEU A 192 -8.50 -10.84 5.91
C LEU A 192 -8.49 -9.92 4.69
N ALA A 193 -9.38 -8.93 4.64
CA ALA A 193 -9.43 -7.95 3.57
C ALA A 193 -8.15 -7.12 3.50
N ALA A 194 -7.64 -6.66 4.64
CA ALA A 194 -6.39 -5.90 4.74
C ALA A 194 -5.16 -6.76 4.34
N ALA A 195 -5.04 -7.97 4.89
CA ALA A 195 -3.92 -8.85 4.64
C ALA A 195 -3.84 -9.34 3.18
N LEU A 196 -4.99 -9.47 2.51
CA LEU A 196 -5.07 -9.95 1.12
C LEU A 196 -5.27 -8.81 0.11
N ASP A 197 -5.21 -7.56 0.56
CA ASP A 197 -5.38 -6.35 -0.25
C ASP A 197 -6.62 -6.42 -1.15
N ALA A 198 -7.75 -6.76 -0.52
CA ALA A 198 -9.06 -6.90 -1.12
C ALA A 198 -10.03 -5.91 -0.47
N SER A 199 -11.04 -5.46 -1.22
CA SER A 199 -12.09 -4.62 -0.63
C SER A 199 -12.91 -5.43 0.38
N LEU A 200 -13.28 -4.82 1.50
CA LEU A 200 -14.10 -5.46 2.53
C LEU A 200 -15.40 -6.08 1.96
N PRO A 201 -16.15 -5.44 1.05
CA PRO A 201 -17.33 -6.05 0.44
C PRO A 201 -16.99 -7.30 -0.39
N ALA A 202 -15.90 -7.27 -1.16
CA ALA A 202 -15.46 -8.43 -1.94
C ALA A 202 -15.03 -9.58 -1.03
N MET A 203 -14.34 -9.27 0.07
CA MET A 203 -13.93 -10.27 1.07
C MET A 203 -15.15 -10.88 1.78
N ARG A 204 -16.16 -10.07 2.14
CA ARG A 204 -17.42 -10.56 2.73
C ARG A 204 -18.14 -11.53 1.80
N LEU A 205 -18.31 -11.16 0.54
CA LEU A 205 -18.89 -12.04 -0.48
C LEU A 205 -18.08 -13.34 -0.62
N GLN A 206 -16.76 -13.24 -0.59
CA GLN A 206 -15.88 -14.40 -0.72
C GLN A 206 -16.00 -15.35 0.48
N VAL A 207 -16.06 -14.81 1.71
CA VAL A 207 -16.29 -15.58 2.95
C VAL A 207 -17.66 -16.23 2.92
N GLU A 208 -18.72 -15.51 2.56
CA GLU A 208 -20.08 -16.07 2.41
C GLU A 208 -20.10 -17.29 1.49
N ARG A 209 -19.49 -17.19 0.30
CA ARG A 209 -19.34 -18.31 -0.63
C ARG A 209 -18.50 -19.47 -0.09
N MET A 210 -17.60 -19.21 0.85
CA MET A 210 -16.80 -20.26 1.49
C MET A 210 -17.56 -20.94 2.63
N VAL A 211 -18.42 -20.21 3.35
CA VAL A 211 -19.37 -20.75 4.33
C VAL A 211 -20.39 -21.65 3.63
N GLU A 212 -20.97 -21.23 2.51
CA GLU A 212 -21.88 -22.05 1.70
C GLU A 212 -21.26 -23.39 1.28
N LYS A 213 -19.95 -23.40 1.02
CA LYS A 213 -19.18 -24.60 0.64
C LYS A 213 -18.70 -25.43 1.85
N GLY A 214 -18.98 -25.00 3.07
CA GLY A 214 -18.51 -25.64 4.30
C GLY A 214 -17.00 -25.59 4.49
N LEU A 215 -16.31 -24.60 3.90
CA LEU A 215 -14.84 -24.48 3.98
C LEU A 215 -14.37 -23.67 5.18
N VAL A 216 -15.22 -22.75 5.64
CA VAL A 216 -14.99 -21.91 6.81
C VAL A 216 -16.30 -21.76 7.58
N ALA A 217 -16.20 -21.58 8.89
CA ALA A 217 -17.29 -21.11 9.72
C ALA A 217 -17.18 -19.61 9.93
N PHE A 218 -18.32 -18.94 10.01
CA PHE A 218 -18.42 -17.51 10.28
C PHE A 218 -19.19 -17.27 11.58
N ASP A 219 -18.59 -16.50 12.49
CA ASP A 219 -19.20 -16.04 13.72
C ASP A 219 -19.57 -14.57 13.58
N SER A 220 -20.87 -14.31 13.46
CA SER A 220 -21.42 -12.96 13.28
C SER A 220 -21.23 -12.06 14.51
N SER A 221 -21.01 -12.62 15.70
CA SER A 221 -20.85 -11.84 16.93
C SER A 221 -19.49 -11.12 17.00
N CYS A 222 -18.46 -11.66 16.33
CA CYS A 222 -17.11 -11.11 16.31
C CYS A 222 -16.55 -10.88 14.90
N ASP A 223 -17.39 -10.96 13.86
CA ASP A 223 -16.99 -10.92 12.44
C ASP A 223 -15.88 -11.95 12.12
N GLY A 224 -15.88 -13.07 12.84
CA GLY A 224 -14.76 -14.01 12.92
C GLY A 224 -14.90 -15.18 11.94
N VAL A 225 -13.86 -15.45 11.16
CA VAL A 225 -13.76 -16.57 10.22
C VAL A 225 -12.86 -17.65 10.81
N ARG A 226 -13.37 -18.89 10.88
CA ARG A 226 -12.62 -20.07 11.35
C ARG A 226 -12.53 -21.12 10.25
N LEU A 227 -11.41 -21.83 10.20
CA LEU A 227 -11.20 -22.89 9.21
C LEU A 227 -11.97 -24.16 9.60
N GLU A 228 -12.75 -24.70 8.66
CA GLU A 228 -13.40 -26.00 8.82
C GLU A 228 -12.49 -27.14 8.33
N PRO A 229 -12.66 -28.39 8.81
CA PRO A 229 -11.85 -29.53 8.38
C PRO A 229 -11.87 -29.76 6.86
N ALA A 230 -13.02 -29.52 6.20
CA ALA A 230 -13.13 -29.61 4.75
C ALA A 230 -12.30 -28.51 4.04
N GLY A 231 -12.24 -27.31 4.60
CA GLY A 231 -11.38 -26.23 4.12
C GLY A 231 -9.89 -26.59 4.25
N ALA A 232 -9.47 -27.10 5.40
CA ALA A 232 -8.11 -27.57 5.64
C ALA A 232 -7.72 -28.70 4.67
N GLN A 233 -8.62 -29.67 4.44
CA GLN A 233 -8.39 -30.77 3.50
C GLN A 233 -8.24 -30.27 2.06
N ARG A 234 -9.07 -29.31 1.62
CA ARG A 234 -8.95 -28.74 0.27
C ARG A 234 -7.65 -27.94 0.10
N LEU A 235 -7.27 -27.15 1.11
CA LEU A 235 -5.99 -26.43 1.10
C LEU A 235 -4.82 -27.41 1.00
N SER A 236 -4.78 -28.43 1.87
CA SER A 236 -3.75 -29.47 1.83
C SER A 236 -3.70 -30.16 0.47
N GLY A 237 -4.85 -30.46 -0.13
CA GLY A 237 -4.93 -31.04 -1.46
C GLY A 237 -4.33 -30.15 -2.54
N VAL A 238 -4.58 -28.83 -2.49
CA VAL A 238 -3.94 -27.88 -3.42
C VAL A 238 -2.42 -27.90 -3.25
N LEU A 239 -1.94 -27.86 -2.00
CA LEU A 239 -0.51 -27.83 -1.68
C LEU A 239 0.22 -29.11 -2.11
N SER A 240 -0.47 -30.25 -2.09
CA SER A 240 0.05 -31.56 -2.52
C SER A 240 -0.28 -31.90 -3.97
N HIS A 241 -0.77 -30.94 -4.77
CA HIS A 241 -1.10 -31.20 -6.17
C HIS A 241 0.16 -31.26 -7.02
N GLU A 242 0.25 -32.26 -7.90
CA GLU A 242 1.44 -32.53 -8.71
C GLU A 242 1.98 -31.30 -9.47
N ALA A 243 1.12 -30.45 -10.01
CA ALA A 243 1.56 -29.22 -10.68
C ALA A 243 2.23 -28.22 -9.73
N VAL A 244 1.72 -28.09 -8.50
CA VAL A 244 2.29 -27.22 -7.46
C VAL A 244 3.59 -27.83 -6.95
N GLU A 245 3.62 -29.15 -6.76
CA GLU A 245 4.85 -29.87 -6.39
C GLU A 245 5.94 -29.76 -7.46
N ARG A 246 5.59 -29.88 -8.74
CA ARG A 246 6.55 -29.71 -9.84
C ARG A 246 7.15 -28.31 -9.88
N VAL A 247 6.34 -27.25 -9.74
CA VAL A 247 6.87 -25.88 -9.70
C VAL A 247 7.67 -25.67 -8.42
N ARG A 248 7.19 -26.16 -7.27
CA ARG A 248 7.96 -26.15 -6.01
C ARG A 248 9.31 -26.81 -6.20
N ASP A 249 9.38 -27.98 -6.79
CA ASP A 249 10.63 -28.71 -6.97
C ASP A 249 11.52 -28.02 -8.03
N ALA A 250 10.97 -27.46 -9.10
CA ALA A 250 11.74 -26.64 -10.06
C ALA A 250 12.26 -25.32 -9.46
N VAL A 251 11.62 -24.84 -8.39
CA VAL A 251 11.97 -23.62 -7.67
C VAL A 251 12.98 -23.94 -6.54
N VAL A 252 12.74 -25.00 -5.77
CA VAL A 252 13.47 -25.44 -4.56
C VAL A 252 14.62 -26.42 -4.84
N SER A 253 14.52 -27.32 -5.82
CA SER A 253 15.58 -28.29 -6.14
C SER A 253 16.90 -27.60 -6.57
N PRO A 254 16.89 -26.49 -7.32
CA PRO A 254 18.10 -25.69 -7.55
C PRO A 254 18.67 -25.02 -6.29
N TRP A 255 17.87 -24.85 -5.24
CA TRP A 255 18.29 -24.25 -3.96
C TRP A 255 18.83 -25.30 -2.98
N ALA A 256 18.35 -26.54 -3.06
CA ALA A 256 18.82 -27.64 -2.20
C ALA A 256 20.27 -28.09 -2.51
N CYS A 257 20.79 -27.79 -3.70
CA CYS A 257 22.16 -28.13 -4.10
C CYS A 257 23.20 -27.02 -3.84
N ASP A 258 22.76 -25.79 -3.57
CA ASP A 258 23.61 -24.61 -3.36
C ASP A 258 23.20 -23.91 -2.07
N ALA A 259 23.97 -24.12 -1.00
CA ALA A 259 23.69 -23.59 0.33
C ALA A 259 23.48 -22.06 0.33
N HIS A 260 24.19 -21.33 -0.53
CA HIS A 260 24.07 -19.87 -0.63
C HIS A 260 22.72 -19.45 -1.22
N ARG A 261 22.13 -20.24 -2.12
CA ARG A 261 20.81 -19.97 -2.69
C ARG A 261 19.69 -20.33 -1.73
N ALA A 262 19.86 -21.39 -0.93
CA ALA A 262 18.93 -21.73 0.13
C ALA A 262 18.85 -20.62 1.19
N GLU A 263 20.01 -20.11 1.65
CA GLU A 263 20.09 -18.98 2.58
C GLU A 263 19.46 -17.71 1.98
N ALA A 264 19.77 -17.39 0.72
CA ALA A 264 19.16 -16.24 0.04
C ALA A 264 17.63 -16.38 -0.09
N PHE A 265 17.11 -17.59 -0.27
CA PHE A 265 15.67 -17.81 -0.34
C PHE A 265 15.00 -17.67 1.02
N ASP A 266 15.60 -18.19 2.09
CA ASP A 266 15.09 -17.99 3.46
C ASP A 266 15.09 -16.51 3.87
N GLU A 267 16.13 -15.77 3.46
CA GLU A 267 16.21 -14.32 3.64
C GLU A 267 15.14 -13.59 2.80
N LEU A 268 14.94 -14.01 1.55
CA LEU A 268 13.87 -13.49 0.70
C LEU A 268 12.49 -13.68 1.34
N MET A 269 12.21 -14.87 1.89
CA MET A 269 10.93 -15.12 2.59
C MET A 269 10.76 -14.21 3.80
N SER A 270 11.82 -14.04 4.61
CA SER A 270 11.79 -13.12 5.76
C SER A 270 11.51 -11.68 5.33
N LEU A 271 12.13 -11.23 4.24
CA LEU A 271 11.91 -9.88 3.71
C LEU A 271 10.52 -9.72 3.11
N LEU A 272 9.98 -10.74 2.42
CA LEU A 272 8.61 -10.71 1.90
C LEU A 272 7.58 -10.72 3.02
N ASP A 273 7.81 -11.46 4.10
CA ASP A 273 6.99 -11.44 5.31
C ASP A 273 6.96 -10.01 5.87
N TYR A 274 8.11 -9.35 5.99
CA TYR A 274 8.17 -7.94 6.38
C TYR A 274 7.46 -7.00 5.39
N VAL A 275 7.51 -7.27 4.09
CA VAL A 275 6.85 -6.44 3.06
C VAL A 275 5.33 -6.60 3.07
N PHE A 276 4.82 -7.81 3.28
CA PHE A 276 3.38 -8.09 3.21
C PHE A 276 2.66 -8.07 4.56
N ASP A 277 3.34 -8.52 5.60
CA ASP A 277 2.81 -8.69 6.96
C ASP A 277 3.48 -7.76 7.98
N GLY A 278 4.55 -7.02 7.62
CA GLY A 278 5.18 -5.99 8.46
C GLY A 278 4.31 -4.75 8.75
N GLY A 279 2.99 -4.87 8.63
CA GLY A 279 2.04 -4.00 9.30
C GLY A 279 1.91 -4.42 10.77
N GLU A 280 2.74 -3.80 11.62
CA GLU A 280 2.78 -3.85 13.10
C GLU A 280 3.75 -4.87 13.75
N GLU A 281 5.04 -4.52 13.77
CA GLU A 281 5.64 -4.17 15.07
C GLU A 281 5.74 -2.64 15.17
N GLY A 282 4.61 -1.99 15.51
CA GLY A 282 4.75 -1.08 16.65
C GLY A 282 5.19 -1.94 17.84
N PRO A 283 5.82 -1.39 18.89
CA PRO A 283 5.96 -2.17 20.12
C PRO A 283 4.58 -2.75 20.40
N ALA A 284 4.51 -4.05 20.65
CA ALA A 284 3.26 -4.74 20.94
C ALA A 284 2.38 -3.76 21.72
N LEU A 285 1.26 -3.34 21.13
CA LEU A 285 0.13 -2.99 21.96
C LEU A 285 -0.18 -4.29 22.67
N ALA A 286 0.54 -4.51 23.79
CA ALA A 286 0.09 -5.31 24.88
C ALA A 286 -1.41 -5.04 24.94
N PRO A 287 -2.24 -6.10 24.86
CA PRO A 287 -3.68 -6.02 24.57
C PRO A 287 -4.18 -4.78 25.25
N VAL A 288 -4.62 -3.76 24.46
CA VAL A 288 -4.87 -2.39 24.94
C VAL A 288 -5.43 -2.51 26.35
N ARG A 289 -4.54 -2.35 27.33
CA ARG A 289 -5.00 -1.96 28.63
C ARG A 289 -5.51 -0.59 28.29
N LEU A 290 -6.82 -0.42 28.35
CA LEU A 290 -7.48 0.87 28.39
C LEU A 290 -6.77 1.68 29.48
N GLY A 291 -5.69 2.32 29.07
CA GLY A 291 -4.84 3.24 29.76
C GLY A 291 -4.76 4.39 28.79
N ALA A 292 -5.17 5.57 29.25
CA ALA A 292 -5.40 6.73 28.41
C ALA A 292 -4.22 6.97 27.44
N ALA A 293 -4.51 7.14 26.15
CA ALA A 293 -3.52 7.56 25.16
C ALA A 293 -2.82 8.83 25.66
N SER A 294 -1.50 8.93 25.48
CA SER A 294 -0.78 10.15 25.85
C SER A 294 -1.28 11.33 25.01
N ARG A 295 -1.26 12.54 25.57
CA ARG A 295 -1.70 13.76 24.88
C ARG A 295 -1.00 13.95 23.52
N PRO A 296 0.35 13.80 23.39
CA PRO A 296 1.02 13.90 22.10
C PRO A 296 0.56 12.84 21.10
N SER A 297 0.30 11.59 21.54
CA SER A 297 -0.24 10.54 20.68
C SER A 297 -1.63 10.88 20.14
N ALA A 298 -2.51 11.43 20.98
CA ALA A 298 -3.83 11.90 20.54
C ALA A 298 -3.73 13.07 19.56
N LEU A 299 -2.80 14.01 19.79
CA LEU A 299 -2.60 15.17 18.92
C LEU A 299 -2.01 14.77 17.55
N ALA A 300 -1.04 13.87 17.51
CA ALA A 300 -0.50 13.31 16.27
C ALA A 300 -1.58 12.63 15.43
N ALA A 301 -2.42 11.82 16.08
CA ALA A 301 -3.55 11.16 15.44
C ALA A 301 -4.60 12.15 14.92
N LEU A 302 -4.79 13.29 15.59
CA LEU A 302 -5.69 14.36 15.14
C LEU A 302 -5.15 15.08 13.90
N TYR A 303 -3.85 15.40 13.83
CA TYR A 303 -3.23 15.93 12.62
C TYR A 303 -3.36 14.98 11.43
N ALA A 304 -3.08 13.68 11.62
CA ALA A 304 -3.26 12.67 10.58
C ALA A 304 -4.72 12.49 10.16
N LEU A 305 -5.68 12.70 11.07
CA LEU A 305 -7.09 12.71 10.71
C LEU A 305 -7.41 13.92 9.84
N LEU A 306 -6.99 15.13 10.25
CA LEU A 306 -7.23 16.35 9.49
C LEU A 306 -6.58 16.29 8.10
N ALA A 307 -5.36 15.77 7.97
CA ALA A 307 -4.70 15.60 6.68
C ALA A 307 -5.56 14.77 5.71
N ARG A 308 -6.19 13.70 6.22
CA ARG A 308 -7.11 12.86 5.44
C ARG A 308 -8.44 13.55 5.14
N LEU A 309 -9.00 14.30 6.09
CA LEU A 309 -10.25 15.04 5.90
C LEU A 309 -10.12 16.18 4.87
N PHE A 310 -8.93 16.81 4.78
CA PHE A 310 -8.62 17.87 3.82
C PHE A 310 -8.00 17.38 2.51
N SER A 311 -7.72 16.08 2.40
CA SER A 311 -7.46 15.44 1.11
C SER A 311 -8.76 15.29 0.33
N TYR A 312 -8.72 15.37 -1.00
CA TYR A 312 -9.92 15.20 -1.82
C TYR A 312 -10.53 13.80 -1.60
N PRO A 313 -11.76 13.68 -1.08
CA PRO A 313 -12.29 12.39 -0.68
C PRO A 313 -12.84 11.63 -1.89
N GLU A 314 -12.42 10.37 -2.03
CA GLU A 314 -13.10 9.40 -2.89
C GLU A 314 -14.51 9.10 -2.34
N HIS A 315 -15.36 8.46 -3.15
CA HIS A 315 -16.77 8.23 -2.77
C HIS A 315 -16.91 7.47 -1.45
N ARG A 316 -16.11 6.42 -1.23
CA ARG A 316 -16.13 5.63 0.00
C ARG A 316 -15.57 6.40 1.19
N GLN A 317 -14.48 7.14 0.99
CA GLN A 317 -13.92 7.99 2.04
C GLN A 317 -14.92 9.06 2.47
N ALA A 318 -15.65 9.66 1.53
CA ALA A 318 -16.70 10.61 1.85
C ALA A 318 -17.85 9.98 2.68
N GLU A 319 -18.17 8.70 2.48
CA GLU A 319 -19.17 7.99 3.31
C GLU A 319 -18.68 7.79 4.74
N GLU A 320 -17.40 7.44 4.90
CA GLU A 320 -16.72 7.27 6.20
C GLU A 320 -16.54 8.63 6.90
N HIS A 321 -16.18 9.67 6.15
CA HIS A 321 -15.94 11.02 6.67
C HIS A 321 -17.22 11.77 7.11
N THR A 322 -18.39 11.18 6.83
CA THR A 322 -19.71 11.72 7.18
C THR A 322 -20.48 10.80 8.14
N SER A 323 -19.81 9.78 8.69
CA SER A 323 -20.42 8.79 9.57
C SER A 323 -20.36 9.17 11.05
N LEU A 324 -21.24 8.56 11.84
CA LEU A 324 -21.20 8.72 13.30
C LEU A 324 -19.93 8.10 13.90
N GLU A 325 -19.34 7.06 13.26
CA GLU A 325 -18.06 6.50 13.72
C GLU A 325 -16.92 7.53 13.63
N LEU A 326 -16.92 8.43 12.64
CA LEU A 326 -15.97 9.53 12.61
C LEU A 326 -16.14 10.44 13.83
N LEU A 327 -17.39 10.80 14.15
CA LEU A 327 -17.69 11.69 15.27
C LEU A 327 -17.22 11.08 16.60
N ASP A 328 -17.46 9.79 16.80
CA ASP A 328 -17.00 9.08 18.00
C ASP A 328 -15.48 8.98 18.05
N ARG A 329 -14.82 8.77 16.90
CA ARG A 329 -13.35 8.84 16.81
C ARG A 329 -12.83 10.22 17.21
N VAL A 330 -13.47 11.30 16.75
CA VAL A 330 -13.09 12.67 17.11
C VAL A 330 -13.25 12.89 18.62
N ARG A 331 -14.37 12.47 19.21
CA ARG A 331 -14.59 12.54 20.67
C ARG A 331 -13.49 11.80 21.45
N GLY A 332 -13.11 10.61 21.00
CA GLY A 332 -12.02 9.83 21.60
C GLY A 332 -10.66 10.54 21.54
N LEU A 333 -10.35 11.19 20.43
CA LEU A 333 -9.12 11.99 20.30
C LEU A 333 -9.13 13.21 21.22
N LEU A 334 -10.25 13.95 21.28
CA LEU A 334 -10.40 15.10 22.19
C LEU A 334 -10.27 14.71 23.66
N ALA A 335 -10.85 13.58 24.05
CA ALA A 335 -10.67 13.03 25.39
C ALA A 335 -9.19 12.73 25.69
N GLY A 336 -8.44 12.18 24.73
CA GLY A 336 -6.99 11.97 24.86
C GLY A 336 -6.17 13.25 24.98
N LEU A 337 -6.68 14.38 24.49
CA LEU A 337 -6.09 15.71 24.69
C LEU A 337 -6.41 16.33 26.07
N GLY A 338 -7.26 15.68 26.87
CA GLY A 338 -7.77 16.23 28.13
C GLY A 338 -8.96 17.18 27.92
N LEU A 339 -9.53 17.23 26.73
CA LEU A 339 -10.68 18.06 26.37
C LEU A 339 -11.98 17.24 26.46
N GLY A 340 -12.29 16.72 27.65
CA GLY A 340 -13.41 15.78 27.88
C GLY A 340 -14.81 16.32 27.54
N GLU A 341 -15.00 17.64 27.54
CA GLU A 341 -16.22 18.32 27.05
C GLU A 341 -16.01 19.00 25.68
N GLY A 342 -14.89 18.70 25.01
CA GLY A 342 -14.25 19.58 24.04
C GLY A 342 -14.99 19.82 22.73
N LEU A 343 -15.95 18.99 22.33
CA LEU A 343 -16.71 19.19 21.09
C LEU A 343 -17.98 20.00 21.38
N PRO A 344 -18.19 21.19 20.75
CA PRO A 344 -19.39 21.97 20.94
C PRO A 344 -20.67 21.16 20.64
N VAL A 345 -21.63 21.21 21.56
CA VAL A 345 -22.87 20.41 21.49
C VAL A 345 -23.65 20.72 20.21
N ASP A 346 -23.74 22.00 19.84
CA ASP A 346 -24.41 22.47 18.63
C ASP A 346 -23.77 21.91 17.36
N LEU A 347 -22.44 21.87 17.31
CA LEU A 347 -21.68 21.31 16.20
C LEU A 347 -21.90 19.79 16.07
N ALA A 348 -21.86 19.08 17.20
CA ALA A 348 -22.11 17.64 17.26
C ALA A 348 -23.55 17.31 16.81
N THR A 349 -24.55 18.02 17.34
CA THR A 349 -25.96 17.80 16.97
C THR A 349 -26.21 18.11 15.49
N ARG A 350 -25.61 19.17 14.94
CA ARG A 350 -25.69 19.47 13.50
C ARG A 350 -25.08 18.35 12.65
N PHE A 351 -23.91 17.85 13.04
CA PHE A 351 -23.27 16.73 12.37
C PHE A 351 -24.16 15.48 12.40
N GLU A 352 -24.67 15.09 13.57
CA GLU A 352 -25.54 13.93 13.75
C GLU A 352 -26.82 14.03 12.91
N THR A 353 -27.42 15.22 12.86
CA THR A 353 -28.61 15.50 12.04
C THR A 353 -28.34 15.28 10.56
N TRP A 354 -27.20 15.74 10.06
CA TRP A 354 -26.81 15.53 8.65
C TRP A 354 -26.39 14.09 8.37
N ALA A 355 -25.78 13.42 9.35
CA ALA A 355 -25.38 12.02 9.26
C ALA A 355 -26.57 11.06 9.17
N ALA A 356 -27.78 11.48 9.56
CA ALA A 356 -29.01 10.70 9.44
C ALA A 356 -29.46 10.44 7.98
N ALA A 357 -28.97 11.24 7.02
CA ALA A 357 -29.18 10.96 5.59
C ALA A 357 -28.45 9.68 5.15
N SER A 358 -28.88 9.08 4.03
CA SER A 358 -28.24 7.85 3.52
C SER A 358 -26.74 8.10 3.23
N PRO A 359 -25.85 7.10 3.45
CA PRO A 359 -24.40 7.26 3.26
C PRO A 359 -24.04 7.83 1.88
N THR A 360 -24.67 7.31 0.84
CA THR A 360 -24.45 7.75 -0.55
C THR A 360 -24.83 9.21 -0.78
N THR A 361 -25.92 9.69 -0.16
CA THR A 361 -26.40 11.07 -0.29
C THR A 361 -25.45 12.02 0.41
N ARG A 362 -25.14 11.78 1.69
CA ARG A 362 -24.22 12.63 2.46
C ARG A 362 -22.80 12.64 1.87
N ALA A 363 -22.33 11.52 1.32
CA ALA A 363 -21.03 11.45 0.63
C ALA A 363 -20.99 12.28 -0.65
N ARG A 364 -22.05 12.18 -1.48
CA ARG A 364 -22.19 13.02 -2.68
C ARG A 364 -22.22 14.50 -2.32
N ASP A 365 -23.00 14.87 -1.31
CA ASP A 365 -23.20 16.26 -0.90
C ASP A 365 -21.91 16.84 -0.29
N LEU A 366 -21.17 16.06 0.52
CA LEU A 366 -19.83 16.44 0.99
C LEU A 366 -18.88 16.69 -0.20
N ARG A 367 -18.80 15.76 -1.17
CA ARG A 367 -17.88 15.88 -2.31
C ARG A 367 -18.21 17.06 -3.21
N ALA A 368 -19.49 17.31 -3.45
CA ALA A 368 -19.94 18.46 -4.24
C ALA A 368 -19.50 19.76 -3.57
N GLU A 369 -19.71 19.87 -2.26
CA GLU A 369 -19.33 21.05 -1.50
C GLU A 369 -17.80 21.21 -1.38
N PHE A 370 -17.09 20.11 -1.13
CA PHE A 370 -15.63 20.07 -1.08
C PHE A 370 -15.02 20.54 -2.41
N THR A 371 -15.57 20.07 -3.53
CA THR A 371 -15.19 20.53 -4.87
C THR A 371 -15.46 22.02 -5.01
N ARG A 372 -16.68 22.49 -4.67
CA ARG A 372 -17.07 23.90 -4.80
C ARG A 372 -16.14 24.84 -4.03
N LEU A 373 -15.75 24.48 -2.82
CA LEU A 373 -14.93 25.34 -1.96
C LEU A 373 -13.45 25.38 -2.37
N PHE A 374 -12.85 24.21 -2.62
CA PHE A 374 -11.39 24.08 -2.73
C PHE A 374 -10.89 23.94 -4.18
N TYR A 375 -11.71 23.40 -5.09
CA TYR A 375 -11.29 23.05 -6.46
C TYR A 375 -12.08 23.78 -7.56
N GLY A 376 -13.29 24.26 -7.24
CA GLY A 376 -14.16 25.01 -8.15
C GLY A 376 -13.56 26.37 -8.48
N TYR A 377 -13.95 26.91 -9.64
CA TYR A 377 -13.60 28.27 -10.05
C TYR A 377 -14.82 29.20 -9.90
N PRO A 378 -14.68 30.37 -9.23
CA PRO A 378 -13.50 30.83 -8.51
C PRO A 378 -13.24 30.02 -7.23
N ARG A 379 -11.96 29.82 -6.87
CA ARG A 379 -11.58 29.09 -5.65
C ARG A 379 -11.92 29.94 -4.44
N LEU A 380 -12.86 29.48 -3.61
CA LEU A 380 -13.38 30.22 -2.46
C LEU A 380 -12.47 30.09 -1.23
N VAL A 381 -11.87 28.91 -1.03
CA VAL A 381 -10.94 28.66 0.07
C VAL A 381 -9.63 28.13 -0.49
N SER A 382 -8.54 28.86 -0.27
CA SER A 382 -7.20 28.37 -0.60
C SER A 382 -6.69 27.45 0.51
N LEU A 383 -6.15 26.29 0.16
CA LEU A 383 -5.52 25.36 1.11
C LEU A 383 -3.99 25.46 1.08
N VAL A 384 -3.46 26.66 0.83
CA VAL A 384 -2.03 26.91 0.61
C VAL A 384 -1.56 28.07 1.48
N GLY A 385 -0.50 27.86 2.26
CA GLY A 385 0.06 28.77 3.26
C GLY A 385 0.43 30.13 2.70
N SER A 386 1.02 30.18 1.50
CA SER A 386 1.35 31.44 0.82
C SER A 386 0.19 32.42 0.62
N ARG A 387 -1.08 31.98 0.73
CA ARG A 387 -2.26 32.86 0.70
C ARG A 387 -2.67 33.43 2.06
N TRP A 388 -2.26 32.80 3.15
CA TRP A 388 -2.75 33.10 4.49
C TRP A 388 -1.66 33.64 5.40
N VAL A 389 -0.46 33.07 5.33
CA VAL A 389 0.65 33.38 6.23
C VAL A 389 1.25 34.72 5.85
N VAL A 390 0.93 35.76 6.62
CA VAL A 390 1.38 37.13 6.41
C VAL A 390 2.11 37.65 7.65
N GLN A 391 1.69 37.27 8.86
CA GLN A 391 2.36 37.63 10.11
C GLN A 391 3.16 36.43 10.64
N GLY A 392 4.07 36.65 11.60
CA GLY A 392 4.88 35.56 12.16
C GLY A 392 5.94 34.94 11.23
N ARG A 393 6.05 35.38 9.96
CA ARG A 393 7.03 34.85 9.00
C ARG A 393 8.45 34.88 9.53
N THR A 394 9.16 33.76 9.35
CA THR A 394 10.62 33.70 9.46
C THR A 394 11.27 34.70 8.48
N GLU A 395 12.49 35.15 8.78
CA GLU A 395 13.23 36.02 7.85
C GLU A 395 13.38 35.37 6.47
N PHE A 396 13.56 34.05 6.44
CA PHE A 396 13.65 33.27 5.21
C PHE A 396 12.33 33.30 4.42
N SER A 397 11.17 33.16 5.07
CA SER A 397 9.85 33.28 4.42
C SER A 397 9.63 34.66 3.81
N ARG A 398 10.08 35.74 4.47
CA ARG A 398 10.01 37.10 3.92
C ARG A 398 10.87 37.27 2.66
N ALA A 399 12.05 36.68 2.64
CA ALA A 399 13.00 36.82 1.54
C ALA A 399 12.70 35.89 0.34
N HIS A 400 12.24 34.67 0.59
CA HIS A 400 12.14 33.61 -0.43
C HIS A 400 10.71 33.08 -0.63
N GLY A 401 9.75 33.56 0.16
CA GLY A 401 8.35 33.12 0.13
C GLY A 401 8.07 31.92 1.03
N GLU A 402 6.79 31.77 1.38
CA GLU A 402 6.33 30.78 2.36
C GLU A 402 6.64 29.34 1.95
N ARG A 403 6.33 28.97 0.71
CA ARG A 403 6.63 27.64 0.16
C ARG A 403 8.10 27.23 0.33
N ALA A 404 9.03 28.17 0.13
CA ALA A 404 10.46 27.89 0.25
C ALA A 404 10.88 27.73 1.71
N ALA A 405 10.27 28.50 2.62
CA ALA A 405 10.51 28.41 4.07
C ALA A 405 9.99 27.10 4.65
N VAL A 406 8.75 26.71 4.33
CA VAL A 406 8.22 25.40 4.75
C VAL A 406 9.08 24.27 4.19
N GLY A 407 9.46 24.33 2.90
CA GLY A 407 10.36 23.35 2.31
C GLY A 407 11.77 23.31 2.92
N LEU A 408 12.21 24.35 3.64
CA LEU A 408 13.46 24.32 4.42
C LEU A 408 13.27 23.49 5.69
N GLU A 409 12.17 23.64 6.41
CA GLU A 409 11.88 22.87 7.64
C GLU A 409 11.83 21.35 7.37
N TYR A 410 11.24 20.94 6.25
CA TYR A 410 11.24 19.53 5.82
C TYR A 410 12.67 19.04 5.59
N ARG A 411 13.48 19.82 4.87
CA ARG A 411 14.86 19.45 4.53
C ARG A 411 15.77 19.37 5.76
N LYS A 412 15.54 20.19 6.80
CA LYS A 412 16.29 20.08 8.07
C LYS A 412 16.13 18.70 8.71
N LEU A 413 14.97 18.06 8.53
CA LEU A 413 14.68 16.71 8.99
C LEU A 413 14.96 15.62 7.94
N GLY A 414 15.58 15.97 6.81
CA GLY A 414 15.84 15.04 5.71
C GLY A 414 14.60 14.61 4.93
N LEU A 415 13.46 15.28 5.13
CA LEU A 415 12.18 14.96 4.49
C LEU A 415 12.09 15.58 3.10
N LYS A 416 11.37 14.88 2.20
CA LYS A 416 11.05 15.32 0.84
C LYS A 416 9.60 14.97 0.54
N ASN A 417 8.98 15.70 -0.40
CA ASN A 417 7.67 15.29 -0.92
C ASN A 417 7.77 13.91 -1.59
N ARG A 418 6.73 13.10 -1.41
CA ARG A 418 6.64 11.80 -2.06
C ARG A 418 6.67 11.98 -3.59
N PRO A 419 7.38 11.11 -4.34
CA PRO A 419 7.32 11.11 -5.79
C PRO A 419 5.86 11.01 -6.27
N GLY A 420 5.46 11.85 -7.21
CA GLY A 420 4.09 11.93 -7.72
C GLY A 420 3.11 12.78 -6.91
N ASN A 421 3.48 13.27 -5.71
CA ASN A 421 2.72 14.31 -5.03
C ASN A 421 3.12 15.69 -5.59
N HIS A 422 2.18 16.34 -6.28
CA HIS A 422 2.39 17.67 -6.85
C HIS A 422 1.97 18.82 -5.92
N ASP A 423 1.48 18.51 -4.72
CA ASP A 423 1.15 19.53 -3.75
C ASP A 423 2.41 20.28 -3.32
N PRO A 424 2.34 21.62 -3.22
CA PRO A 424 3.45 22.40 -2.71
C PRO A 424 3.67 22.11 -1.22
N PHE A 425 4.90 22.33 -0.72
CA PHE A 425 5.22 22.10 0.70
C PHE A 425 4.32 22.89 1.65
N ASP A 426 3.87 24.08 1.24
CA ASP A 426 2.94 24.92 2.01
C ASP A 426 1.47 24.55 1.77
N ALA A 427 1.16 23.38 1.21
CA ALA A 427 -0.21 22.88 1.17
C ALA A 427 -0.66 22.44 2.57
N LEU A 428 -1.90 22.75 2.95
CA LEU A 428 -2.48 22.40 4.25
C LEU A 428 -2.31 20.91 4.58
N VAL A 429 -2.58 20.03 3.62
CA VAL A 429 -2.45 18.58 3.80
C VAL A 429 -1.00 18.19 4.06
N SER A 430 -0.05 18.79 3.34
CA SER A 430 1.38 18.53 3.56
C SER A 430 1.84 18.99 4.93
N GLU A 431 1.45 20.19 5.36
CA GLU A 431 1.81 20.73 6.68
C GLU A 431 1.18 19.91 7.83
N LEU A 432 -0.05 19.44 7.67
CA LEU A 432 -0.70 18.53 8.62
C LEU A 432 0.01 17.17 8.71
N ASP A 433 0.45 16.62 7.57
CA ASP A 433 1.24 15.39 7.56
C ASP A 433 2.61 15.57 8.26
N PHE A 434 3.25 16.73 8.08
CA PHE A 434 4.48 17.07 8.78
C PHE A 434 4.27 17.21 10.30
N LEU A 435 3.22 17.92 10.71
CA LEU A 435 2.87 18.05 12.13
C LEU A 435 2.54 16.70 12.75
N SER A 436 1.80 15.83 12.06
CA SER A 436 1.56 14.46 12.48
C SER A 436 2.86 13.69 12.70
N TYR A 437 3.81 13.79 11.77
CA TYR A 437 5.11 13.14 11.87
C TYR A 437 5.92 13.64 13.07
N VAL A 438 6.09 14.96 13.22
CA VAL A 438 6.84 15.57 14.32
C VAL A 438 6.21 15.21 15.67
N THR A 439 4.89 15.31 15.79
CA THR A 439 4.16 14.98 17.02
C THR A 439 4.24 13.48 17.35
N SER A 440 4.34 12.61 16.34
CA SER A 440 4.54 11.17 16.57
C SER A 440 5.92 10.87 17.15
N LEU A 441 6.95 11.65 16.81
CA LEU A 441 8.28 11.53 17.42
C LEU A 441 8.28 12.07 18.85
N GLU A 442 7.58 13.18 19.11
CA GLU A 442 7.31 13.68 20.47
C GLU A 442 6.64 12.61 21.34
N ALA A 443 5.58 11.98 20.83
CA ALA A 443 4.84 10.94 21.53
C ALA A 443 5.72 9.74 21.89
N ARG A 444 6.52 9.24 20.94
CA ARG A 444 7.46 8.14 21.18
C ARG A 444 8.51 8.48 22.24
N ALA A 445 9.06 9.69 22.18
CA ALA A 445 10.02 10.14 23.18
C ALA A 445 9.37 10.27 24.57
N PHE A 446 8.17 10.83 24.64
CA PHE A 446 7.40 10.99 25.88
C PHE A 446 7.05 9.64 26.52
N GLU A 447 6.51 8.71 25.74
CA GLU A 447 6.12 7.37 26.20
C GLU A 447 7.34 6.50 26.53
N GLY A 448 8.46 6.71 25.84
CA GLY A 448 9.76 6.10 26.13
C GLY A 448 10.49 6.70 27.34
N GLY A 449 9.97 7.77 27.95
CA GLY A 449 10.56 8.43 29.11
C GLY A 449 11.74 9.37 28.80
N ASP A 450 11.99 9.69 27.52
CA ASP A 450 13.00 10.66 27.09
C ASP A 450 12.42 12.07 27.07
N ALA A 451 12.41 12.71 28.24
CA ALA A 451 11.91 14.06 28.41
C ALA A 451 12.72 15.13 27.65
N GLY A 452 13.99 14.84 27.30
CA GLY A 452 14.84 15.76 26.54
C GLY A 452 14.36 15.85 25.10
N SER A 453 14.34 14.70 24.42
CA SER A 453 13.87 14.61 23.03
C SER A 453 12.40 15.01 22.90
N ALA A 454 11.53 14.65 23.86
CA ALA A 454 10.13 15.04 23.83
C ALA A 454 9.94 16.57 23.79
N ARG A 455 10.72 17.31 24.59
CA ARG A 455 10.67 18.79 24.60
C ARG A 455 11.23 19.41 23.32
N GLU A 456 12.25 18.81 22.71
CA GLU A 456 12.80 19.28 21.45
C GLU A 456 11.79 19.15 20.31
N TRP A 457 11.10 18.01 20.23
CA TRP A 457 10.04 17.78 19.24
C TRP A 457 8.81 18.66 19.49
N GLU A 458 8.39 18.81 20.75
CA GLU A 458 7.32 19.75 21.14
C GLU A 458 7.66 21.18 20.70
N ARG A 459 8.89 21.63 20.95
CA ARG A 459 9.33 22.98 20.55
C ARG A 459 9.33 23.15 19.04
N LEU A 460 9.84 22.17 18.28
CA LEU A 460 9.82 22.21 16.82
C LEU A 460 8.38 22.31 16.29
N ARG A 461 7.46 21.53 16.86
CA ARG A 461 6.03 21.58 16.52
C ARG A 461 5.44 22.97 16.80
N LEU A 462 5.66 23.52 17.99
CA LEU A 462 5.13 24.83 18.38
C LEU A 462 5.72 25.96 17.51
N ASP A 463 7.02 25.92 17.22
CA ASP A 463 7.68 26.89 16.35
C ASP A 463 7.11 26.80 14.92
N PHE A 464 6.89 25.59 14.39
CA PHE A 464 6.27 25.40 13.08
C PHE A 464 4.82 25.92 13.04
N CYS A 465 4.01 25.63 14.06
CA CYS A 465 2.66 26.18 14.17
C CYS A 465 2.66 27.70 14.24
N THR A 466 3.59 28.29 15.00
CA THR A 466 3.68 29.75 15.16
C THR A 466 4.05 30.45 13.86
N HIS A 467 4.96 29.87 13.07
CA HIS A 467 5.56 30.56 11.92
C HIS A 467 4.95 30.21 10.57
N HIS A 468 4.31 29.04 10.44
CA HIS A 468 3.86 28.50 9.15
C HIS A 468 2.40 28.06 9.20
N PHE A 469 2.05 27.15 10.10
CA PHE A 469 0.76 26.46 10.02
C PHE A 469 -0.41 27.24 10.64
N GLY A 470 -0.22 27.98 11.74
CA GLY A 470 -1.32 28.54 12.52
C GLY A 470 -2.18 29.56 11.77
N GLU A 471 -1.57 30.44 10.97
CA GLU A 471 -2.33 31.38 10.12
C GLU A 471 -3.03 30.69 8.96
N LEU A 472 -2.40 29.67 8.36
CA LEU A 472 -3.00 28.83 7.33
C LEU A 472 -4.24 28.09 7.88
N ALA A 473 -4.12 27.47 9.04
CA ALA A 473 -5.18 26.74 9.72
C ALA A 473 -6.37 27.66 10.05
N ARG A 474 -6.13 28.77 10.76
CA ARG A 474 -7.16 29.76 11.11
C ARG A 474 -7.78 30.45 9.90
N GLY A 475 -6.96 30.77 8.90
CA GLY A 475 -7.42 31.38 7.65
C GLY A 475 -8.39 30.47 6.91
N SER A 476 -7.99 29.21 6.72
CA SER A 476 -8.80 28.19 6.06
C SER A 476 -10.08 27.88 6.84
N ALA A 477 -10.00 27.70 8.18
CA ALA A 477 -11.16 27.44 9.02
C ALA A 477 -12.21 28.57 8.97
N ARG A 478 -11.76 29.83 9.07
CA ARG A 478 -12.64 31.00 8.93
C ARG A 478 -13.26 31.11 7.54
N ALA A 479 -12.50 30.82 6.49
CA ALA A 479 -13.03 30.87 5.13
C ALA A 479 -14.06 29.77 4.86
N ILE A 480 -13.86 28.56 5.42
CA ILE A 480 -14.84 27.47 5.34
C ILE A 480 -16.14 27.87 6.02
N THR A 481 -16.07 28.40 7.25
CA THR A 481 -17.26 28.84 8.00
C THR A 481 -17.97 30.03 7.37
N GLN A 482 -17.26 30.88 6.61
CA GLN A 482 -17.86 31.98 5.85
C GLN A 482 -18.55 31.53 4.56
N HIS A 483 -18.04 30.47 3.91
CA HIS A 483 -18.46 30.08 2.57
C HIS A 483 -19.29 28.79 2.52
N SER A 484 -19.48 28.08 3.64
CA SER A 484 -20.18 26.80 3.69
C SER A 484 -21.05 26.65 4.93
N ASP A 485 -22.28 26.15 4.73
CA ASP A 485 -23.18 25.72 5.80
C ASP A 485 -23.12 24.20 6.06
N ASN A 486 -22.25 23.49 5.34
CA ASN A 486 -22.13 22.03 5.42
C ASN A 486 -21.65 21.61 6.82
N ALA A 487 -22.45 20.82 7.52
CA ALA A 487 -22.18 20.44 8.91
C ALA A 487 -20.89 19.61 9.08
N PHE A 488 -20.52 18.81 8.07
CA PHE A 488 -19.29 18.02 8.09
C PHE A 488 -18.06 18.93 7.97
N LEU A 489 -18.10 19.90 7.05
CA LEU A 489 -17.00 20.86 6.87
C LEU A 489 -16.88 21.85 8.03
N ALA A 490 -18.00 22.18 8.70
CA ALA A 490 -17.98 22.95 9.94
C ALA A 490 -17.19 22.23 11.04
N LEU A 491 -17.33 20.89 11.16
CA LEU A 491 -16.50 20.09 12.06
C LEU A 491 -15.02 20.17 11.67
N TYR A 492 -14.70 20.09 10.39
CA TYR A 492 -13.30 20.12 9.94
C TYR A 492 -12.66 21.48 10.22
N ALA A 493 -13.39 22.57 9.97
CA ALA A 493 -12.94 23.91 10.28
C ALA A 493 -12.71 24.11 11.77
N TRP A 494 -13.63 23.62 12.63
CA TRP A 494 -13.49 23.72 14.07
C TRP A 494 -12.27 22.94 14.58
N LEU A 495 -12.08 21.70 14.13
CA LEU A 495 -10.91 20.89 14.48
C LEU A 495 -9.61 21.52 13.99
N LEU A 496 -9.62 22.15 12.80
CA LEU A 496 -8.46 22.83 12.24
C LEU A 496 -8.08 24.07 13.08
N ASP A 497 -9.07 24.83 13.52
CA ASP A 497 -8.87 25.99 14.41
C ASP A 497 -8.34 25.55 15.78
N LEU A 498 -8.87 24.45 16.33
CA LEU A 498 -8.42 23.87 17.59
C LEU A 498 -6.91 23.57 17.59
N VAL A 499 -6.40 22.97 16.52
CA VAL A 499 -4.99 22.57 16.44
C VAL A 499 -4.05 23.68 15.94
N ALA A 500 -4.57 24.86 15.58
CA ALA A 500 -3.80 25.89 14.88
C ALA A 500 -2.58 26.40 15.66
N ASP A 501 -2.68 26.49 16.99
CA ASP A 501 -1.56 26.93 17.84
C ASP A 501 -0.58 25.82 18.20
N GLY A 502 -0.82 24.60 17.71
CA GLY A 502 -0.02 23.44 18.06
C GLY A 502 -0.33 22.87 19.45
N ALA A 503 -0.95 23.62 20.35
CA ALA A 503 -1.02 23.29 21.78
C ALA A 503 -2.18 22.38 22.22
N ALA A 504 -3.12 22.04 21.32
CA ALA A 504 -4.39 21.37 21.63
C ALA A 504 -4.23 20.13 22.52
#